data_AF-A0A5S9M463-F1
#
_entry.id   AF-A0A5S9M463-F1
#
_cell.length_a   1.000
_cell.length_b   1.000
_cell.length_c   1.000
_cell.angle_alpha   90.00
_cell.angle_beta   90.00
_cell.angle_gamma   90.00
#
_symmetry.space_group_name_H-M   'P 1'
#
loop_
_entity.id
_entity.type
_entity.pdbx_description
1 polymer ?
#
loop_
_entity_poly.entity_id
_entity_poly.type
_entity_poly.pdbx_seq_one_letter_code
_entity_poly.pdbx_strand_id
1 'polypeptide(L)' 'MLGNAHEAEDIAQEAFIRAYVNIESFDVNRKFSTWLYRIATNLTIDRIQKKKSRIII' A
#
# COMPACT_ATOMS: atom_id res chain seq x y z
N MET A 1 1.22 -6.63 9.55
CA MET A 1 0.19 -5.77 8.94
C MET A 1 -0.43 -4.93 10.05
N LEU A 2 -0.16 -3.62 10.04
CA LEU A 2 -0.62 -2.45 10.83
C LEU A 2 -1.16 -2.58 12.27
N GLY A 3 -1.95 -3.61 12.62
CA GLY A 3 -2.49 -3.81 13.97
C GLY A 3 -3.61 -2.82 14.36
N ASN A 4 -4.08 -2.01 13.42
CA ASN A 4 -5.16 -1.03 13.59
C ASN A 4 -6.05 -1.05 12.33
N ALA A 5 -7.37 -1.16 12.53
CA ALA A 5 -8.35 -1.24 11.45
C ALA A 5 -8.44 0.04 10.62
N HIS A 6 -8.45 1.22 11.26
CA HIS A 6 -8.46 2.50 10.55
C HIS A 6 -7.19 2.72 9.73
N GLU A 7 -6.02 2.33 10.25
CA GLU A 7 -4.80 2.40 9.45
C GLU A 7 -4.86 1.47 8.23
N ALA A 8 -5.54 0.33 8.34
CA ALA A 8 -5.74 -0.57 7.22
C ALA A 8 -6.70 0.03 6.18
N GLU A 9 -7.77 0.70 6.61
CA GLU A 9 -8.68 1.44 5.74
C GLU A 9 -7.97 2.56 4.99
N ASP A 10 -7.16 3.38 5.68
CA ASP A 10 -6.34 4.43 5.06
C ASP A 10 -5.41 3.86 3.98
N ILE A 11 -4.73 2.76 4.29
CA ILE A 11 -3.80 2.11 3.36
C ILE A 11 -4.53 1.50 2.17
N ALA A 12 -5.72 0.95 2.38
CA ALA A 12 -6.55 0.44 1.30
C ALA A 12 -6.97 1.57 0.35
N GLN A 13 -7.42 2.71 0.88
CA GLN A 13 -7.78 3.88 0.08
C GLN A 13 -6.59 4.38 -0.76
N GLU A 14 -5.45 4.60 -0.11
CA GLU A 14 -4.22 5.03 -0.77
C GLU A 14 -3.75 4.02 -1.84
N ALA A 15 -3.91 2.71 -1.59
CA ALA A 15 -3.56 1.68 -2.56
C ALA A 15 -4.40 1.79 -3.84
N PHE A 16 -5.71 2.00 -3.72
CA PHE A 16 -6.59 2.19 -4.87
C PHE A 16 -6.32 3.50 -5.62
N ILE A 17 -6.04 4.60 -4.91
CA ILE A 17 -5.65 5.86 -5.54
C ILE A 17 -4.36 5.68 -6.35
N ARG A 18 -3.34 5.04 -5.78
CA ARG A 18 -2.08 4.77 -6.51
C ARG A 18 -2.28 3.83 -7.68
N ALA A 19 -3.12 2.81 -7.53
CA ALA A 19 -3.46 1.91 -8.62
C ALA A 19 -4.14 2.66 -9.77
N TYR A 20 -5.07 3.57 -9.47
CA TYR A 20 -5.71 4.40 -10.48
C TYR A 20 -4.71 5.32 -11.20
N VAL A 21 -3.89 6.06 -10.44
CA VAL A 21 -2.89 6.98 -11.00
C VAL A 21 -1.85 6.27 -11.87
N ASN A 22 -1.48 5.03 -11.51
CA ASN A 22 -0.44 4.26 -12.21
C ASN A 22 -1.02 3.17 -13.12
N ILE A 23 -2.32 3.23 -13.47
CA ILE A 23 -2.99 2.15 -14.20
C ILE A 23 -2.33 1.87 -15.56
N GLU A 24 -1.77 2.89 -16.21
CA GLU A 24 -1.05 2.74 -17.49
C GLU A 24 0.24 1.90 -17.36
N SER A 25 0.79 1.78 -16.14
CA SER A 25 1.96 0.94 -15.86
C SER A 25 1.60 -0.52 -15.58
N PHE A 26 0.31 -0.85 -15.50
CA PHE A 26 -0.14 -2.22 -15.25
C PHE A 26 0.08 -3.10 -16.47
N ASP A 27 0.90 -4.13 -16.30
CA ASP A 27 1.07 -5.22 -17.27
C ASP A 27 -0.18 -6.11 -17.28
N VAL A 28 -0.99 -5.97 -18.32
CA VAL A 28 -2.26 -6.71 -18.51
C VAL A 28 -2.07 -8.23 -18.61
N ASN A 29 -0.85 -8.72 -18.82
CA ASN A 29 -0.54 -10.16 -18.81
C ASN A 29 -0.43 -10.71 -17.38
N ARG A 30 -0.42 -9.85 -16.36
CA ARG A 30 -0.39 -10.24 -14.94
C ARG A 30 -1.77 -10.11 -14.31
N LYS A 31 -1.97 -10.80 -13.19
CA LYS A 31 -3.20 -10.62 -12.41
C LYS A 31 -3.20 -9.23 -11.76
N PHE A 32 -4.27 -8.46 -12.00
CA PHE A 32 -4.47 -7.15 -11.37
C PHE A 32 -4.39 -7.23 -9.84
N SER A 33 -4.98 -8.28 -9.24
CA SER A 33 -4.93 -8.51 -7.80
C SER A 33 -3.50 -8.62 -7.26
N THR A 34 -2.59 -9.30 -7.97
CA THR A 34 -1.19 -9.41 -7.58
C THR A 34 -0.48 -8.05 -7.66
N TRP A 35 -0.76 -7.26 -8.69
CA TRP A 35 -0.19 -5.93 -8.84
C TRP A 35 -0.69 -4.97 -7.74
N LEU A 36 -2.00 -4.93 -7.50
CA LEU A 36 -2.61 -4.14 -6.42
C LEU A 36 -2.11 -4.57 -5.04
N TYR A 37 -1.96 -5.88 -4.80
CA TYR A 37 -1.41 -6.40 -3.55
C TYR A 37 0.03 -5.91 -3.31
N ARG A 38 0.83 -5.77 -4.36
CA ARG A 38 2.19 -5.23 -4.25
C ARG A 38 2.18 -3.75 -3.85
N ILE A 39 1.26 -2.95 -4.41
CA ILE A 39 1.07 -1.54 -4.03
C ILE A 39 0.72 -1.44 -2.53
N ALA A 40 -0.31 -2.18 -2.10
CA ALA A 40 -0.76 -2.19 -0.70
C ALA A 40 0.32 -2.69 0.27
N THR A 41 1.09 -3.70 -0.14
CA THR A 41 2.20 -4.25 0.66
C THR A 41 3.29 -3.20 0.85
N ASN A 42 3.72 -2.52 -0.22
CA ASN A 42 4.74 -1.48 -0.13
C ASN A 42 4.29 -0.33 0.78
N LEU A 43 3.05 0.14 0.60
CA LEU A 43 2.45 1.16 1.47
C LEU A 43 2.44 0.75 2.95
N THR A 44 2.09 -0.50 3.22
CA THR A 44 2.07 -1.04 4.59
C THR A 44 3.47 -1.07 5.20
N ILE A 45 4.47 -1.52 4.43
CA ILE A 45 5.87 -1.56 4.87
C ILE A 45 6.37 -0.14 5.17
N ASP A 46 6.13 0.81 4.27
CA ASP A 46 6.52 2.20 4.44
C ASP A 46 5.90 2.82 5.69
N ARG A 47 4.61 2.55 5.95
CA ARG A 47 3.91 3.03 7.15
C ARG A 47 4.53 2.45 8.42
N ILE A 48 4.82 1.15 8.44
CA ILE A 48 5.45 0.47 9.60
C ILE A 48 6.84 1.06 9.85
N GLN A 49 7.65 1.28 8.82
CA GLN A 49 8.98 1.87 8.95
C GLN A 49 8.91 3.31 9.49
N LYS A 50 8.03 4.15 8.95
CA LYS A 50 7.81 5.52 9.45
C LYS A 50 7.38 5.56 10.92
N LYS A 51 6.57 4.58 11.37
CA LYS A 51 6.14 4.48 12.78
C LYS A 51 7.32 4.13 13.68
N LYS A 52 8.21 3.22 13.26
CA LYS A 52 9.44 2.89 14.00
C LYS A 52 10.37 4.10 14.12
N SER A 53 10.59 4.84 13.03
CA SER A 53 11.48 6.01 13.04
C SER A 53 10.98 7.12 13.96
N ARG A 54 9.66 7.28 14.15
CA ARG A 54 9.08 8.26 15.11
C ARG A 54 9.23 7.88 16.58
N ILE A 55 9.53 6.62 16.89
CA ILE A 55 9.70 6.14 18.28
C ILE A 55 11.16 6.30 18.74
N ILE A 56 12.10 6.39 17.81
CA ILE A 56 13.54 6.41 18.08
C ILE A 56 14.10 7.85 18.18
N ILE A 57 13.29 8.86 17.85
CA ILE A 57 13.61 10.30 17.99
C ILE A 57 12.81 10.84 19.17
#